data_AF-A0A6G1KYQ8-F1
#
_entry.id   AF-A0A6G1KYQ8-F1
#
_cell.length_a   1.000
_cell.length_b   1.000
_cell.length_c   1.000
_cell.angle_alpha   90.00
_cell.angle_beta   90.00
_cell.angle_gamma   90.00
#
_symmetry.space_group_name_H-M   'P 1'
#
loop_
_entity.id
_entity.type
_entity.pdbx_description
1 polymer ?
#
loop_
_entity_poly.entity_id
_entity_poly.type
_entity_poly.pdbx_seq_one_letter_code
_entity_poly.pdbx_strand_id
1 'polypeptide(L)'
;SMTHAPVFQAVFDHRQGMRRKQSMGDFELELLACQASKVPHDVSLDIIDDAAEGDRVLNLIVRSNLYMEVQDHVLVKCIVRLAASFSRIPNMALASAAMFSTEATTQALFFSQGGQI
;
A
#
# COMPACT_ATOMS: atom_id res chain seq x y z
N SER A 1 -25.64 -11.69 9.18
CA SER A 1 -24.58 -11.50 8.17
C SER A 1 -23.99 -10.12 8.37
N MET A 2 -22.69 -9.99 8.64
CA MET A 2 -22.00 -8.69 8.71
C MET A 2 -21.23 -8.49 7.39
N THR A 3 -21.76 -7.65 6.50
CA THR A 3 -21.14 -7.33 5.21
C THR A 3 -19.99 -6.31 5.34
N HIS A 4 -19.84 -5.67 6.50
CA HIS A 4 -18.78 -4.72 6.80
C HIS A 4 -18.31 -4.88 8.25
N ALA A 5 -17.05 -4.52 8.49
CA ALA A 5 -16.57 -4.29 9.84
C ALA A 5 -17.36 -3.14 10.51
N PRO A 6 -17.64 -3.24 11.83
CA PRO A 6 -18.64 -2.39 12.49
C PRO A 6 -18.18 -0.95 12.77
N VAL A 7 -16.88 -0.65 12.71
CA VAL A 7 -16.33 0.66 13.11
C VAL A 7 -15.47 1.31 12.01
N PHE A 8 -14.57 0.55 11.38
CA PHE A 8 -13.68 1.04 10.33
C PHE A 8 -13.51 0.00 9.23
N GLN A 9 -13.29 0.46 8.00
CA GLN A 9 -13.16 -0.38 6.80
C GLN A 9 -11.75 -0.37 6.23
N ALA A 10 -10.87 0.50 6.75
CA ALA A 10 -9.46 0.57 6.40
C ALA A 10 -8.61 0.38 7.67
N VAL A 11 -7.58 -0.47 7.59
CA VAL A 11 -6.63 -0.71 8.68
C VAL A 11 -5.21 -0.52 8.18
N PHE A 12 -4.37 0.05 9.05
CA PHE A 12 -2.96 0.27 8.81
C PHE A 12 -2.19 -0.35 9.97
N ASP A 13 -1.42 -1.40 9.69
CA ASP A 13 -0.57 -2.08 10.66
C ASP A 13 0.91 -1.78 10.33
N HIS A 14 1.61 -1.12 11.23
CA HIS A 14 3.01 -0.74 11.04
C HIS A 14 3.90 -1.53 12.01
N ARG A 15 4.60 -2.53 11.48
CA ARG A 15 5.45 -3.44 12.26
C ARG A 15 6.89 -2.98 12.21
N GLN A 16 7.32 -2.29 13.27
CA GLN A 16 8.69 -1.83 13.44
C GLN A 16 9.59 -2.93 14.00
N GLY A 17 10.79 -3.05 13.43
CA GLY A 17 11.86 -3.90 13.99
C GLY A 17 11.66 -5.38 13.74
N MET A 18 10.68 -5.76 12.91
CA MET A 18 10.53 -7.14 12.47
C MET A 18 11.58 -7.40 11.38
N ARG A 19 12.58 -8.21 11.70
CA ARG A 19 13.60 -8.59 10.73
C ARG A 19 13.01 -9.60 9.75
N ARG A 20 13.26 -9.38 8.47
CA ARG A 20 12.96 -10.35 7.43
C ARG A 20 13.83 -11.60 7.61
N LYS A 21 15.07 -11.42 8.04
CA LYS A 21 16.00 -12.52 8.33
C LYS A 21 16.43 -12.54 9.78
N GLN A 22 16.38 -13.71 10.41
CA GLN A 22 16.78 -13.89 11.80
C GLN A 22 17.57 -15.18 11.98
N SER A 23 18.72 -15.08 12.64
CA SER A 23 19.49 -16.26 13.06
C SER A 23 18.77 -17.00 14.19
N MET A 24 18.70 -18.32 14.07
CA MET A 24 18.18 -19.22 15.10
C MET A 24 19.14 -20.41 15.24
N GLY A 25 20.08 -20.30 16.19
CA GLY A 25 21.18 -21.25 16.32
C GLY A 25 22.02 -21.27 15.04
N ASP A 26 22.19 -22.45 14.45
CA ASP A 26 22.96 -22.65 13.22
C ASP A 26 22.14 -22.46 11.93
N PHE A 27 20.90 -21.98 12.04
CA PHE A 27 19.99 -21.76 10.91
C PHE A 27 19.64 -20.28 10.72
N GLU A 28 19.30 -19.90 9.49
CA GLU A 28 18.70 -18.61 9.16
C GLU A 28 17.21 -18.80 8.84
N LEU A 29 16.36 -18.03 9.50
CA LEU A 29 14.93 -17.93 9.20
C LEU A 29 14.69 -16.75 8.27
N GLU A 30 13.95 -16.94 7.18
CA GLU A 30 13.47 -15.87 6.31
C GLU A 30 11.94 -15.78 6.35
N LEU A 31 11.42 -14.59 6.63
CA LEU A 31 10.01 -14.27 6.51
C LEU A 31 9.63 -14.16 5.04
N LEU A 32 9.01 -15.22 4.50
CA LEU A 32 8.58 -15.27 3.10
C LEU A 32 7.24 -14.56 2.86
N ALA A 33 6.32 -14.65 3.82
CA ALA A 33 5.01 -14.01 3.73
C ALA A 33 4.41 -13.76 5.12
N CYS A 34 3.73 -12.64 5.27
CA CYS A 34 2.79 -12.38 6.36
C CYS A 34 1.39 -12.35 5.76
N GLN A 35 0.56 -13.34 6.06
CA GLN A 35 -0.87 -13.21 5.79
C GLN A 35 -1.46 -12.32 6.88
N ALA A 36 -2.02 -11.16 6.50
CA ALA A 36 -2.91 -10.46 7.40
C ALA A 36 -4.11 -11.35 7.74
N SER A 37 -4.62 -11.18 8.95
CA SER A 37 -5.84 -11.85 9.40
C SER A 37 -6.97 -11.63 8.38
N LYS A 38 -7.84 -12.64 8.19
CA LYS A 38 -9.06 -12.56 7.36
C LYS A 38 -10.10 -11.66 8.03
N VAL A 39 -9.75 -10.41 8.29
CA VAL A 39 -10.62 -9.44 8.96
C VAL A 39 -11.56 -8.83 7.92
N PRO A 40 -12.84 -8.57 8.25
CA PRO A 40 -13.82 -8.03 7.30
C PRO A 40 -13.63 -6.53 7.00
N HIS A 41 -12.40 -6.08 6.76
CA HIS A 41 -12.12 -4.74 6.27
C HIS A 41 -12.19 -4.71 4.73
N ASP A 42 -12.38 -3.52 4.17
CA ASP A 42 -12.38 -3.33 2.71
C ASP A 42 -10.93 -3.16 2.21
N VAL A 43 -10.08 -2.53 3.03
CA VAL A 43 -8.65 -2.28 2.78
C VAL A 43 -7.85 -2.58 4.05
N SER A 44 -6.71 -3.24 3.91
CA SER A 44 -5.71 -3.43 4.97
C SER A 44 -4.32 -3.18 4.40
N LEU A 45 -3.54 -2.32 5.01
CA LEU A 45 -2.16 -2.04 4.63
C LEU A 45 -1.23 -2.44 5.77
N ASP A 46 -0.39 -3.45 5.50
CA ASP A 46 0.68 -3.86 6.40
C ASP A 46 2.00 -3.25 5.92
N ILE A 47 2.72 -2.60 6.83
CA ILE A 47 4.05 -2.03 6.57
C ILE A 47 5.05 -2.79 7.45
N ILE A 48 5.98 -3.48 6.82
CA ILE A 48 7.10 -4.15 7.49
C ILE A 48 8.33 -3.27 7.31
N ASP A 49 8.86 -2.78 8.41
CA ASP A 49 10.03 -1.92 8.46
C ASP A 49 11.22 -2.72 9.01
N ASP A 50 12.03 -3.28 8.11
CA ASP A 50 13.23 -4.03 8.49
C ASP A 50 14.35 -3.06 8.87
N ALA A 51 14.50 -2.86 10.17
CA ALA A 51 15.51 -1.97 10.73
C ALA A 51 16.97 -2.42 10.48
N ALA A 52 17.22 -3.66 10.06
CA ALA A 52 18.56 -4.19 9.84
C ALA A 52 19.04 -3.99 8.39
N GLU A 53 18.17 -4.22 7.41
CA GLU A 53 18.53 -4.13 5.99
C GLU A 53 18.09 -2.80 5.34
N GLY A 54 17.22 -2.03 6.02
CA GLY A 54 16.68 -0.76 5.50
C GLY A 54 15.55 -0.93 4.47
N ASP A 55 15.19 -2.18 4.16
CA ASP A 55 14.08 -2.51 3.29
C ASP A 55 12.73 -2.32 3.98
N ARG A 56 11.80 -1.68 3.27
CA ARG A 56 10.42 -1.45 3.73
C ARG A 56 9.46 -2.14 2.77
N VAL A 57 8.72 -3.11 3.28
CA VAL A 57 7.74 -3.85 2.47
C VAL A 57 6.34 -3.34 2.80
N LEU A 58 5.59 -3.00 1.75
CA LEU A 58 4.17 -2.62 1.85
C LEU A 58 3.32 -3.73 1.26
N ASN A 59 2.44 -4.30 2.07
CA ASN A 59 1.48 -5.31 1.64
C ASN A 59 0.07 -4.73 1.74
N LEU A 60 -0.57 -4.55 0.58
CA LEU A 60 -1.97 -4.12 0.52
C LEU A 60 -2.86 -5.33 0.29
N ILE A 61 -3.88 -5.47 1.14
CA ILE A 61 -4.91 -6.47 1.02
C ILE A 61 -6.24 -5.74 0.87
N VAL A 62 -6.93 -6.03 -0.23
CA VAL A 62 -8.24 -5.46 -0.53
C VAL A 62 -9.28 -6.56 -0.65
N ARG A 63 -10.53 -6.21 -0.39
CA ARG A 63 -11.64 -7.15 -0.58
C ARG A 63 -11.93 -7.33 -2.07
N SER A 64 -11.78 -8.56 -2.56
CA SER A 64 -11.88 -8.90 -3.99
C SER A 64 -13.26 -8.66 -4.63
N ASN A 65 -14.33 -8.58 -3.85
CA ASN A 65 -15.66 -8.22 -4.36
C ASN A 65 -15.89 -6.71 -4.49
N LEU A 66 -14.95 -5.87 -4.02
CA LEU A 66 -14.98 -4.41 -4.12
C LEU A 66 -13.88 -3.87 -5.03
N TYR A 67 -12.76 -4.58 -5.13
CA TYR A 67 -11.59 -4.15 -5.89
C TYR A 67 -11.17 -5.21 -6.91
N MET A 68 -10.92 -4.78 -8.13
CA MET A 68 -10.23 -5.55 -9.15
C MET A 68 -8.72 -5.50 -8.91
N GLU A 69 -7.99 -6.52 -9.34
CA GLU A 69 -6.52 -6.60 -9.21
C GLU A 69 -5.82 -5.35 -9.76
N VAL A 70 -6.26 -4.79 -10.88
CA VAL A 70 -5.63 -3.56 -11.42
C VAL A 70 -5.74 -2.37 -10.44
N GLN A 71 -6.80 -2.33 -9.62
CA GLN A 71 -7.06 -1.22 -8.71
C GLN A 71 -6.21 -1.30 -7.43
N ASP A 72 -5.78 -2.50 -7.01
CA ASP A 72 -4.91 -2.66 -5.84
C ASP A 72 -3.53 -2.02 -6.10
N HIS A 73 -2.95 -2.25 -7.27
CA HIS A 73 -1.65 -1.72 -7.66
C HIS A 73 -1.68 -0.20 -7.78
N VAL A 74 -2.79 0.36 -8.27
CA VAL A 74 -2.99 1.81 -8.34
C VAL A 74 -3.05 2.40 -6.93
N LEU A 75 -3.77 1.77 -6.01
CA LEU A 75 -3.91 2.28 -4.65
C LEU A 75 -2.57 2.31 -3.90
N VAL A 76 -1.77 1.23 -3.97
CA VAL A 76 -0.42 1.20 -3.38
C VAL A 76 0.46 2.31 -3.98
N LYS A 77 0.44 2.44 -5.31
CA LYS A 77 1.21 3.46 -6.04
C LYS A 77 0.83 4.89 -5.63
N CYS A 78 -0.43 5.15 -5.31
CA CYS A 78 -0.90 6.44 -4.82
C CYS A 78 -0.38 6.71 -3.41
N ILE A 79 -0.51 5.75 -2.49
CA ILE A 79 -0.03 5.87 -1.10
C ILE A 79 1.47 6.17 -1.06
N VAL A 80 2.27 5.44 -1.84
CA VAL A 80 3.72 5.65 -1.92
C VAL A 80 4.06 7.05 -2.44
N ARG A 81 3.36 7.54 -3.48
CA ARG A 81 3.61 8.88 -4.03
C ARG A 81 3.21 10.00 -3.07
N LEU A 82 2.09 9.84 -2.37
CA LEU A 82 1.68 10.78 -1.33
C LEU A 82 2.72 10.82 -0.21
N ALA A 83 3.13 9.67 0.31
CA ALA A 83 4.18 9.58 1.32
C ALA A 83 5.48 10.25 0.86
N ALA A 84 5.90 10.04 -0.39
CA ALA A 84 7.08 10.68 -0.98
C ALA A 84 6.92 12.19 -1.20
N SER A 85 5.70 12.70 -1.37
CA SER A 85 5.43 14.14 -1.52
C SER A 85 5.55 14.84 -0.16
N PHE A 86 4.91 14.28 0.85
CA PHE A 86 4.94 14.82 2.22
C PHE A 86 6.31 14.65 2.90
N SER A 87 7.07 13.60 2.59
CA SER A 87 8.43 13.46 3.12
C SER A 87 9.39 14.55 2.62
N ARG A 88 9.13 15.11 1.42
CA ARG A 88 9.91 16.21 0.85
C ARG A 88 9.43 17.58 1.31
N ILE A 89 8.12 17.79 1.38
CA ILE A 89 7.51 19.05 1.81
C ILE A 89 6.37 18.75 2.79
N PRO A 90 6.66 18.67 4.11
CA PRO A 90 5.68 18.25 5.12
C PRO A 90 4.44 19.14 5.22
N ASN A 91 4.59 20.43 4.92
CA ASN A 91 3.52 21.42 5.01
C ASN A 91 2.76 21.63 3.69
N MET A 92 2.99 20.77 2.69
CA MET A 92 2.26 20.81 1.43
C MET A 92 0.76 20.57 1.69
N ALA A 93 -0.11 21.29 0.97
CA ALA A 93 -1.54 20.98 1.01
C ALA A 93 -1.80 19.62 0.32
N LEU A 94 -2.74 18.82 0.85
CA LEU A 94 -3.08 17.51 0.26
C LEU A 94 -3.49 17.60 -1.21
N ALA A 95 -4.23 18.64 -1.59
CA ALA A 95 -4.63 18.88 -2.98
C ALA A 95 -3.45 19.16 -3.94
N SER A 96 -2.30 19.55 -3.39
CA SER A 96 -1.06 19.80 -4.15
C SER A 96 -0.12 18.59 -4.15
N ALA A 97 -0.38 17.57 -3.31
CA ALA A 97 0.42 16.36 -3.28
C ALA A 97 0.16 15.51 -4.52
N ALA A 98 1.23 15.11 -5.20
CA ALA A 98 1.13 14.28 -6.38
C ALA A 98 0.68 12.87 -5.98
N MET A 99 -0.60 12.56 -6.21
CA MET A 99 -1.16 11.21 -6.01
C MET A 99 -0.90 10.31 -7.23
N PHE A 100 -0.93 10.89 -8.42
CA PHE A 100 -0.72 10.21 -9.70
C PHE A 100 0.60 10.65 -10.34
N SER A 101 1.15 9.84 -11.26
CA SER A 101 2.30 10.26 -12.05
C SER A 101 1.88 11.10 -13.25
N THR A 102 2.80 11.90 -13.77
CA THR A 102 2.58 12.72 -14.97
C THR A 102 2.14 11.86 -16.15
N GLU A 103 2.71 10.67 -16.32
CA GLU A 103 2.35 9.72 -17.38
C GLU A 103 0.90 9.24 -17.22
N ALA A 104 0.51 8.86 -16.00
CA ALA A 104 -0.86 8.42 -15.71
C ALA A 104 -1.88 9.55 -15.95
N THR A 105 -1.55 10.78 -15.55
CA THR A 105 -2.40 11.95 -15.81
C THR A 105 -2.50 12.27 -17.30
N THR A 106 -1.38 12.20 -18.03
CA THR A 106 -1.33 12.46 -19.47
C THR A 106 -2.14 11.41 -20.24
N GLN A 107 -1.99 10.14 -19.87
CA GLN A 107 -2.75 9.04 -20.45
C GLN A 107 -4.25 9.18 -20.16
N ALA A 108 -4.64 9.52 -18.93
CA ALA A 108 -6.04 9.78 -18.58
C ALA A 108 -6.63 10.95 -19.36
N LEU A 109 -5.86 12.03 -19.55
CA LEU A 109 -6.26 13.18 -20.37
C LEU A 109 -6.47 12.78 -21.83
N PHE A 110 -5.55 12.00 -22.42
CA PHE A 110 -5.67 11.51 -23.79
C PHE A 110 -6.98 10.72 -24.00
N PHE A 111 -7.30 9.80 -23.09
CA PHE A 111 -8.55 9.04 -23.16
C PHE A 111 -9.78 9.92 -22.96
N SER A 112 -9.73 10.89 -22.05
CA SER A 112 -10.86 11.81 -21.80
C SER A 112 -11.24 12.66 -23.02
N GLN A 113 -10.29 12.86 -23.95
CA GLN A 113 -10.47 13.61 -25.18
C GLN A 113 -10.89 12.74 -26.37
N GLY A 114 -11.20 11.46 -26.14
CA GLY A 114 -11.65 10.53 -27.18
C GLY A 114 -10.52 9.86 -27.96
N GLY A 115 -9.28 9.91 -27.46
CA GLY A 115 -8.17 9.15 -28.04
C GLY A 115 -8.42 7.64 -27.95
N GLN A 116 -8.24 6.93 -29.08
CA GLN A 116 -8.23 5.47 -29.14
C GLN A 116 -6.80 4.98 -29.40
N ILE A 117 -6.50 3.76 -28.92
CA ILE A 117 -5.18 3.10 -29.03
C ILE A 117 -5.12 2.28 -30.32
#